data_AF-L8M720-F1
#
_entry.id   AF-L8M720-F1
#
_cell.length_a   1.000
_cell.length_b   1.000
_cell.length_c   1.000
_cell.angle_alpha   90.00
_cell.angle_beta   90.00
_cell.angle_gamma   90.00
#
_symmetry.space_group_name_H-M   'P 1'
#
loop_
_entity.id
_entity.type
_entity.pdbx_description
1 polymer ?
#
loop_
_entity_poly.entity_id
_entity_poly.type
_entity_poly.pdbx_seq_one_letter_code
_entity_poly.pdbx_strand_id
1 'polypeptide(L)'
;MPRLAFLKIIGDFDTGFIVNLEIVGEDNSRQMVKSGALPTAPELLNCLRIWQMQYRKLGNNNSRIIGKKVIATSAKSNQLTPCAKQLEVSFRQWLRSPEFQNVNLRLREVLNTKDDIRIWLCSDNKDLHQLPWCTWGFLERYEKVELALSQLDFDEIAEFSPSKKVFKVRILAIFGNNKGIDLEPDRKLLSGLSDAEVVFLVEPQRSELYEYLWAGSWDIVFFAGHSHNDWATRNIVSESRGCSLN
;
A
#
# COMPACT_ATOMS: atom_id res chain seq x y z
N MET A 1 11.47 3.89 20.28
CA MET A 1 11.74 3.11 19.04
C MET A 1 10.44 2.46 18.64
N PRO A 2 10.12 2.37 17.33
CA PRO A 2 8.88 1.74 16.90
C PRO A 2 8.91 0.24 17.25
N ARG A 3 7.78 -0.29 17.72
CA ARG A 3 7.57 -1.72 17.91
C ARG A 3 7.42 -2.38 16.55
N LEU A 4 8.20 -3.43 16.29
CA LEU A 4 8.16 -4.15 15.02
C LEU A 4 7.58 -5.55 15.23
N ALA A 5 6.56 -5.86 14.43
CA ALA A 5 5.94 -7.19 14.38
C ALA A 5 5.89 -7.70 12.95
N PHE A 6 6.09 -9.00 12.79
CA PHE A 6 5.98 -9.70 11.52
C PHE A 6 4.84 -10.70 11.61
N LEU A 7 3.92 -10.63 10.64
CA LEU A 7 2.85 -11.59 10.45
C LEU A 7 3.18 -12.39 9.19
N LYS A 8 3.83 -13.54 9.37
CA LYS A 8 4.19 -14.44 8.27
C LYS A 8 3.00 -15.32 7.94
N ILE A 9 2.47 -15.17 6.74
CA ILE A 9 1.23 -15.81 6.27
C ILE A 9 1.58 -16.70 5.07
N ILE A 10 1.53 -18.01 5.28
CA ILE A 10 1.97 -19.04 4.32
C ILE A 10 0.78 -19.88 3.92
N GLY A 11 0.50 -19.99 2.62
CA GLY A 11 -0.59 -20.80 2.08
C GLY A 11 -1.38 -20.09 0.97
N ASP A 12 -2.61 -20.53 0.77
CA ASP A 12 -3.51 -20.01 -0.24
C ASP A 12 -4.99 -20.07 0.19
N PHE A 13 -5.87 -19.54 -0.65
CA PHE A 13 -7.30 -19.46 -0.34
C PHE A 13 -8.02 -20.80 -0.40
N ASP A 14 -7.45 -21.80 -1.08
CA ASP A 14 -8.08 -23.11 -1.29
C ASP A 14 -7.73 -24.09 -0.16
N THR A 15 -6.53 -23.96 0.41
CA THR A 15 -5.99 -24.82 1.49
C THR A 15 -5.92 -24.12 2.85
N GLY A 16 -6.09 -22.80 2.88
CA GLY A 16 -5.96 -21.97 4.07
C GLY A 16 -4.53 -21.46 4.25
N PHE A 17 -4.32 -20.67 5.31
CA PHE A 17 -3.02 -20.08 5.60
C PHE A 17 -2.58 -20.39 7.02
N ILE A 18 -1.31 -20.73 7.18
CA ILE A 18 -0.63 -20.76 8.46
C ILE A 18 -0.13 -19.35 8.76
N VAL A 19 -0.34 -18.89 9.99
CA VAL A 19 0.03 -17.55 10.44
C VAL A 19 1.00 -17.66 11.60
N ASN A 20 2.20 -17.11 11.44
CA ASN A 20 3.18 -16.99 12.50
C ASN A 20 3.41 -15.51 12.85
N LEU A 21 3.22 -15.18 14.12
CA LEU A 21 3.49 -13.86 14.68
C LEU A 21 4.88 -13.87 15.31
N GLU A 22 5.74 -12.99 14.81
CA GLU A 22 7.04 -12.69 15.38
C GLU A 22 7.07 -11.23 15.84
N ILE A 23 7.75 -10.97 16.96
CA ILE A 23 7.92 -9.62 17.50
C ILE A 23 9.39 -9.42 17.79
N VAL A 24 9.87 -8.21 17.48
CA VAL A 24 11.24 -7.81 17.79
C VAL A 24 11.32 -7.34 19.24
N GLY A 25 12.18 -8.00 20.01
CA GLY A 25 12.50 -7.63 21.39
C GLY A 25 13.39 -6.39 21.48
N GLU A 26 13.60 -5.89 22.71
CA GLU A 26 14.49 -4.73 22.95
C GLU A 26 15.96 -5.04 22.62
N ASP A 27 16.34 -6.31 22.67
CA ASP A 27 17.64 -6.84 22.27
C ASP A 27 17.79 -7.04 20.75
N ASN A 28 16.81 -6.55 19.98
CA ASN A 28 16.68 -6.75 18.53
C ASN A 28 16.52 -8.22 18.12
N SER A 29 16.25 -9.14 19.06
CA SER A 29 15.99 -10.54 18.73
C SER A 29 14.58 -10.71 18.19
N ARG A 30 14.43 -11.52 17.13
CA ARG A 30 13.13 -11.94 16.62
C ARG A 30 12.67 -13.16 17.40
N GLN A 31 11.55 -13.03 18.10
CA GLN A 31 10.97 -14.15 18.83
C GLN A 31 9.63 -14.52 18.20
N MET A 32 9.47 -15.79 17.82
CA MET A 32 8.16 -16.31 17.45
C MET A 32 7.28 -16.34 18.70
N VAL A 33 6.22 -15.54 18.69
CA VAL A 33 5.37 -15.31 19.86
C VAL A 33 4.11 -16.15 19.81
N LYS A 34 3.57 -16.42 18.62
CA LYS A 34 2.34 -17.19 18.46
C LYS A 34 2.18 -17.75 17.05
N SER A 35 1.60 -18.93 16.94
CA SER A 35 1.09 -19.48 15.69
C SER A 35 -0.44 -19.55 15.71
N GLY A 36 -1.03 -19.39 14.54
CA GLY A 36 -2.46 -19.53 14.28
C GLY A 36 -2.68 -19.88 12.82
N ALA A 37 -3.92 -19.76 12.37
CA ALA A 37 -4.26 -20.02 10.98
C ALA A 37 -5.38 -19.07 10.51
N LEU A 38 -5.48 -18.91 9.20
CA LEU A 38 -6.66 -18.35 8.54
C LEU A 38 -7.29 -19.47 7.71
N PRO A 39 -8.61 -19.67 7.78
CA PRO A 39 -9.26 -20.78 7.10
C PRO A 39 -9.26 -20.60 5.59
N THR A 40 -9.60 -21.66 4.86
CA THR A 40 -9.89 -21.61 3.41
C THR A 40 -10.96 -20.56 3.14
N ALA A 41 -10.77 -19.74 2.10
CA ALA A 41 -11.71 -18.69 1.72
C ALA A 41 -11.72 -18.45 0.21
N PRO A 42 -12.04 -19.47 -0.62
CA PRO A 42 -12.12 -19.30 -2.07
C PRO A 42 -13.19 -18.26 -2.47
N GLU A 43 -14.27 -18.13 -1.69
CA GLU A 43 -15.31 -17.13 -1.91
C GLU A 43 -14.80 -15.70 -1.68
N LEU A 44 -13.89 -15.50 -0.73
CA LEU A 44 -13.26 -14.19 -0.48
C LEU A 44 -12.39 -13.80 -1.68
N LEU A 45 -11.59 -14.73 -2.19
CA LEU A 45 -10.80 -14.52 -3.40
C LEU A 45 -11.69 -14.19 -4.60
N ASN A 46 -12.83 -14.87 -4.74
CA ASN A 46 -13.80 -14.55 -5.77
C ASN A 46 -14.39 -13.13 -5.60
N CYS A 47 -14.72 -12.71 -4.36
CA CYS A 47 -15.16 -11.35 -4.08
C CYS A 47 -14.11 -10.31 -4.49
N LEU A 48 -12.83 -10.56 -4.19
CA LEU A 48 -11.71 -9.72 -4.60
C LEU A 48 -11.64 -9.60 -6.12
N ARG A 49 -11.68 -10.73 -6.84
CA ARG A 49 -11.64 -10.77 -8.31
C ARG A 49 -12.83 -10.04 -8.95
N ILE A 50 -14.03 -10.23 -8.42
CA ILE A 50 -15.23 -9.52 -8.89
C ILE A 50 -15.07 -8.02 -8.69
N TRP A 51 -14.67 -7.57 -7.50
CA TRP A 51 -14.46 -6.15 -7.23
C TRP A 51 -13.39 -5.56 -8.17
N GLN A 52 -12.25 -6.24 -8.33
CA GLN A 52 -11.19 -5.81 -9.25
C GLN A 52 -11.66 -5.72 -10.69
N MET A 53 -12.44 -6.70 -11.16
CA MET A 53 -13.02 -6.69 -12.50
C MET A 53 -13.96 -5.48 -12.68
N GLN A 54 -14.86 -5.22 -11.72
CA GLN A 54 -15.77 -4.07 -11.79
C GLN A 54 -15.02 -2.74 -11.72
N TYR A 55 -14.00 -2.66 -10.86
CA TYR A 55 -13.15 -1.47 -10.76
C TYR A 55 -12.42 -1.20 -12.08
N ARG A 56 -11.82 -2.22 -12.71
CA ARG A 56 -11.15 -2.10 -14.02
C ARG A 56 -12.10 -1.68 -15.14
N LYS A 57 -13.37 -2.10 -15.11
CA LYS A 57 -14.39 -1.64 -16.07
C LYS A 57 -14.63 -0.12 -16.01
N LEU A 58 -14.42 0.52 -14.85
CA LEU A 58 -14.46 1.98 -14.76
C LEU A 58 -13.29 2.63 -15.53
N GLY A 59 -12.14 1.97 -15.59
CA GLY A 59 -10.95 2.43 -16.32
C GLY A 59 -10.90 2.01 -17.80
N ASN A 60 -11.66 0.98 -18.21
CA ASN A 60 -11.58 0.38 -19.55
C ASN A 60 -12.25 1.20 -20.68
N ASN A 61 -12.86 2.34 -20.36
CA ASN A 61 -13.29 3.30 -21.38
C ASN A 61 -12.11 4.21 -21.78
N ASN A 62 -11.05 3.67 -22.41
CA ASN A 62 -9.99 4.37 -23.16
C ASN A 62 -9.60 5.79 -22.71
N SER A 63 -9.63 6.04 -21.41
CA SER A 63 -9.37 7.33 -20.82
C SER A 63 -8.98 7.07 -19.38
N ARG A 64 -7.67 6.98 -19.18
CA ARG A 64 -7.11 7.19 -17.87
C ARG A 64 -7.63 8.55 -17.38
N ILE A 65 -8.34 8.52 -16.25
CA ILE A 65 -9.19 9.56 -15.64
C ILE A 65 -9.22 10.88 -16.42
N ILE A 66 -10.14 10.99 -17.38
CA ILE A 66 -10.53 12.29 -17.92
C ILE A 66 -11.49 12.89 -16.90
N GLY A 67 -11.13 14.04 -16.33
CA GLY A 67 -12.02 14.89 -15.55
C GLY A 67 -13.24 15.28 -16.39
N LYS A 68 -14.26 14.42 -16.43
CA LYS A 68 -15.61 14.91 -16.59
C LYS A 68 -15.91 15.64 -15.30
N LYS A 69 -16.42 16.88 -15.42
CA LYS A 69 -17.05 17.65 -14.35
C LYS A 69 -17.61 16.70 -13.30
N VAL A 70 -17.42 17.02 -12.02
CA VAL A 70 -18.18 16.45 -10.91
C VAL A 70 -19.68 16.74 -11.14
N ILE A 71 -20.26 16.06 -12.11
CA ILE A 71 -21.63 15.60 -12.08
C ILE A 71 -21.50 14.45 -11.12
N ALA A 72 -22.15 14.53 -9.95
CA ALA A 72 -22.27 13.41 -9.05
C ALA A 72 -22.58 12.17 -9.89
N THR A 73 -21.59 11.29 -10.07
CA THR A 73 -21.73 10.08 -10.90
C THR A 73 -22.46 9.03 -10.06
N SER A 74 -23.61 9.40 -9.49
CA SER A 74 -24.51 8.55 -8.73
C SER A 74 -25.16 7.48 -9.61
N ALA A 75 -24.96 7.50 -10.93
CA ALA A 75 -25.62 6.58 -11.87
C ALA A 75 -24.75 5.42 -12.38
N LYS A 76 -23.41 5.48 -12.29
CA LYS A 76 -22.50 4.38 -12.73
C LYS A 76 -21.78 3.67 -11.57
N SER A 77 -22.00 4.14 -10.35
CA SER A 77 -21.39 3.65 -9.10
C SER A 77 -22.19 2.53 -8.41
N ASN A 78 -23.40 2.22 -8.87
CA ASN A 78 -24.35 1.42 -8.09
C ASN A 78 -23.93 -0.05 -7.88
N GLN A 79 -23.03 -0.59 -8.71
CA GLN A 79 -22.53 -1.97 -8.56
C GLN A 79 -21.15 -2.05 -7.90
N LEU A 80 -20.33 -1.00 -7.94
CA LEU A 80 -19.00 -1.03 -7.30
C LEU A 80 -19.12 -0.97 -5.78
N THR A 81 -20.01 -0.11 -5.26
CA THR A 81 -20.20 0.06 -3.81
C THR A 81 -20.66 -1.23 -3.13
N PRO A 82 -21.66 -1.98 -3.66
CA PRO A 82 -22.02 -3.28 -3.10
C PRO A 82 -20.91 -4.31 -3.16
N CYS A 83 -20.20 -4.45 -4.28
CA CYS A 83 -19.09 -5.42 -4.39
C CYS A 83 -17.93 -5.08 -3.44
N ALA A 84 -17.57 -3.80 -3.31
CA ALA A 84 -16.56 -3.35 -2.35
C ALA A 84 -16.99 -3.64 -0.91
N LYS A 85 -18.26 -3.38 -0.59
CA LYS A 85 -18.80 -3.65 0.75
C LYS A 85 -18.83 -5.15 1.06
N GLN A 86 -19.19 -5.97 0.08
CA GLN A 86 -19.16 -7.42 0.22
C GLN A 86 -17.73 -7.92 0.47
N LEU A 87 -16.74 -7.45 -0.29
CA LEU A 87 -15.33 -7.76 -0.06
C LEU A 87 -14.87 -7.36 1.35
N GLU A 88 -15.19 -6.14 1.79
CA GLU A 88 -14.87 -5.67 3.14
C GLU A 88 -15.49 -6.58 4.22
N VAL A 89 -16.78 -6.90 4.09
CA VAL A 89 -17.49 -7.74 5.07
C VAL A 89 -16.91 -9.15 5.11
N SER A 90 -16.73 -9.79 3.96
CA SER A 90 -16.14 -11.13 3.85
C SER A 90 -14.72 -11.16 4.42
N PHE A 91 -13.90 -10.15 4.13
CA PHE A 91 -12.54 -10.04 4.66
C PHE A 91 -12.53 -9.86 6.18
N ARG A 92 -13.35 -8.95 6.72
CA ARG A 92 -13.45 -8.73 8.17
C ARG A 92 -13.98 -9.96 8.91
N GLN A 93 -14.89 -10.72 8.30
CA GLN A 93 -15.36 -11.99 8.87
C GLN A 93 -14.26 -13.04 8.86
N TRP A 94 -13.50 -13.14 7.77
CA TRP A 94 -12.36 -14.05 7.67
C TRP A 94 -11.28 -13.77 8.72
N LEU A 95 -10.95 -12.50 8.96
CA LEU A 95 -10.03 -12.09 10.05
C LEU A 95 -10.61 -12.29 11.47
N ARG A 96 -11.90 -12.60 11.62
CA ARG A 96 -12.55 -12.92 12.91
C ARG A 96 -12.68 -14.41 13.13
N SER A 97 -12.07 -15.24 12.28
CA SER A 97 -12.13 -16.68 12.45
C SER A 97 -11.50 -17.11 13.78
N PRO A 98 -12.03 -18.17 14.43
CA PRO A 98 -11.48 -18.66 15.69
C PRO A 98 -9.99 -19.01 15.62
N GLU A 99 -9.53 -19.50 14.47
CA GLU A 99 -8.16 -19.94 14.22
C GLU A 99 -7.16 -18.77 14.21
N PHE A 100 -7.58 -17.59 13.76
CA PHE A 100 -6.76 -16.38 13.74
C PHE A 100 -6.87 -15.58 15.04
N GLN A 101 -7.95 -15.78 15.79
CA GLN A 101 -8.26 -14.99 16.98
C GLN A 101 -7.14 -15.02 18.03
N ASN A 102 -6.44 -16.15 18.18
CA ASN A 102 -5.32 -16.28 19.11
C ASN A 102 -4.14 -15.37 18.74
N VAL A 103 -3.85 -15.20 17.44
CA VAL A 103 -2.80 -14.30 16.95
C VAL A 103 -3.21 -12.85 17.17
N ASN A 104 -4.46 -12.51 16.84
CA ASN A 104 -5.01 -11.17 17.03
C ASN A 104 -5.06 -10.76 18.52
N LEU A 105 -5.44 -11.67 19.42
CA LEU A 105 -5.39 -11.42 20.87
C LEU A 105 -3.95 -11.24 21.34
N ARG A 106 -3.03 -12.11 20.90
CA ARG A 106 -1.63 -12.00 21.32
C ARG A 106 -1.00 -10.69 20.87
N LEU A 107 -1.26 -10.24 19.65
CA LEU A 107 -0.86 -8.91 19.15
C LEU A 107 -1.31 -7.79 20.08
N ARG A 108 -2.53 -7.89 20.64
CA ARG A 108 -3.11 -6.87 21.52
C ARG A 108 -2.60 -6.93 22.97
N GLU A 109 -2.09 -8.08 23.40
CA GLU A 109 -1.48 -8.24 24.72
C GLU A 109 -0.07 -7.63 24.78
N VAL A 110 0.67 -7.76 23.69
CA VAL A 110 2.10 -7.43 23.62
C VAL A 110 2.38 -6.03 23.09
N LEU A 111 1.47 -5.45 22.30
CA LEU A 111 1.58 -4.09 21.76
C LEU A 111 0.72 -3.12 22.57
N ASN A 112 1.24 -1.92 22.84
CA ASN A 112 0.46 -0.86 23.47
C ASN A 112 -0.20 0.02 22.41
N THR A 113 -1.43 0.48 22.65
CA THR A 113 -2.14 1.38 21.72
C THR A 113 -1.45 2.73 21.51
N LYS A 114 -0.55 3.12 22.41
CA LYS A 114 0.23 4.37 22.33
C LYS A 114 1.57 4.23 21.61
N ASP A 115 2.01 3.00 21.36
CA ASP A 115 3.29 2.74 20.70
C ASP A 115 3.23 3.13 19.22
N ASP A 116 4.34 3.60 18.67
CA ASP A 116 4.54 3.62 17.22
C ASP A 116 4.79 2.18 16.77
N ILE A 117 3.94 1.62 15.94
CA ILE A 117 3.97 0.19 15.59
C ILE A 117 4.14 0.03 14.08
N ARG A 118 5.02 -0.88 13.67
CA ARG A 118 5.13 -1.36 12.30
C ARG A 118 4.77 -2.84 12.26
N ILE A 119 3.79 -3.19 11.43
CA ILE A 119 3.41 -4.58 11.18
C ILE A 119 3.75 -4.92 9.73
N TRP A 120 4.59 -5.94 9.56
CA TRP A 120 4.95 -6.49 8.26
C TRP A 120 4.08 -7.70 7.96
N LEU A 121 3.19 -7.57 6.99
CA LEU A 121 2.43 -8.69 6.41
C LEU A 121 3.33 -9.38 5.39
N CYS A 122 3.87 -10.54 5.76
CA CYS A 122 4.84 -11.27 4.94
C CYS A 122 4.14 -12.45 4.27
N SER A 123 4.01 -12.43 2.95
CA SER A 123 3.42 -13.53 2.17
C SER A 123 3.94 -13.54 0.73
N ASP A 124 4.08 -14.72 0.16
CA ASP A 124 4.35 -14.87 -1.28
C ASP A 124 3.06 -14.85 -2.11
N ASN A 125 1.90 -14.91 -1.45
CA ASN A 125 0.60 -14.88 -2.10
C ASN A 125 0.21 -13.42 -2.44
N LYS A 126 0.31 -13.06 -3.72
CA LYS A 126 -0.01 -11.71 -4.21
C LYS A 126 -1.48 -11.32 -4.03
N ASP A 127 -2.40 -12.28 -4.05
CA ASP A 127 -3.83 -12.00 -3.86
C ASP A 127 -4.11 -11.60 -2.41
N LEU A 128 -3.38 -12.18 -1.45
CA LEU A 128 -3.43 -11.79 -0.04
C LEU A 128 -3.03 -10.31 0.15
N HIS A 129 -1.98 -9.85 -0.53
CA HIS A 129 -1.52 -8.45 -0.46
C HIS A 129 -2.54 -7.45 -1.01
N GLN A 130 -3.46 -7.90 -1.87
CA GLN A 130 -4.47 -7.06 -2.49
C GLN A 130 -5.79 -6.99 -1.68
N LEU A 131 -5.87 -7.70 -0.56
CA LEU A 131 -7.01 -7.61 0.37
C LEU A 131 -7.04 -6.24 1.09
N PRO A 132 -8.23 -5.78 1.54
CA PRO A 132 -8.37 -4.47 2.16
C PRO A 132 -7.90 -4.47 3.63
N TRP A 133 -6.60 -4.71 3.87
CA TRP A 133 -5.99 -4.78 5.21
C TRP A 133 -6.21 -3.53 6.05
N CYS A 134 -6.42 -2.36 5.43
CA CYS A 134 -6.82 -1.13 6.10
C CYS A 134 -8.15 -1.23 6.86
N THR A 135 -8.96 -2.25 6.58
CA THR A 135 -10.25 -2.51 7.24
C THR A 135 -10.12 -3.51 8.40
N TRP A 136 -8.91 -3.94 8.71
CA TRP A 136 -8.63 -4.81 9.85
C TRP A 136 -8.92 -4.06 11.16
N GLY A 137 -9.85 -4.60 11.96
CA GLY A 137 -10.27 -3.99 13.24
C GLY A 137 -9.18 -3.91 14.32
N PHE A 138 -7.96 -4.34 14.03
CA PHE A 138 -6.78 -3.98 14.85
C PHE A 138 -6.46 -2.49 14.71
N LEU A 139 -6.45 -1.97 13.48
CA LEU A 139 -6.07 -0.59 13.18
C LEU A 139 -7.02 0.46 13.79
N GLU A 140 -8.28 0.08 14.05
CA GLU A 140 -9.29 0.97 14.64
C GLU A 140 -8.89 1.50 16.04
N ARG A 141 -8.07 0.75 16.80
CA ARG A 141 -7.66 1.13 18.17
C ARG A 141 -6.20 1.53 18.31
N TYR A 142 -5.40 1.27 17.29
CA TYR A 142 -3.96 1.48 17.28
C TYR A 142 -3.66 2.51 16.20
N GLU A 143 -3.85 3.79 16.54
CA GLU A 143 -3.81 4.91 15.59
C GLU A 143 -2.43 5.12 14.95
N LYS A 144 -1.38 4.64 15.61
CA LYS A 144 0.02 4.78 15.19
C LYS A 144 0.59 3.49 14.61
N VAL A 145 -0.23 2.73 13.90
CA VAL A 145 0.17 1.51 13.19
C VAL A 145 0.42 1.81 11.72
N GLU A 146 1.59 1.39 11.25
CA GLU A 146 1.93 1.29 9.84
C GLU A 146 1.87 -0.19 9.42
N LEU A 147 1.18 -0.48 8.31
CA LEU A 147 1.19 -1.79 7.67
C LEU A 147 2.12 -1.77 6.46
N ALA A 148 3.11 -2.66 6.47
CA ALA A 148 3.98 -2.92 5.34
C ALA A 148 3.66 -4.29 4.74
N LEU A 149 3.79 -4.42 3.42
CA LEU A 149 3.65 -5.68 2.70
C LEU A 149 5.05 -6.17 2.29
N SER A 150 5.33 -7.45 2.47
CA SER A 150 6.61 -8.06 2.10
C SER A 150 6.43 -9.48 1.60
N GLN A 151 7.43 -9.98 0.87
CA GLN A 151 7.55 -11.42 0.60
C GLN A 151 7.98 -12.15 1.88
N LEU A 152 7.88 -13.48 1.90
CA LEU A 152 8.33 -14.27 3.06
C LEU A 152 9.84 -14.20 3.23
N ASP A 153 10.55 -14.35 2.11
CA ASP A 153 12.00 -14.20 2.04
C ASP A 153 12.33 -12.75 1.67
N PHE A 154 12.69 -11.96 2.67
CA PHE A 154 13.27 -10.64 2.47
C PHE A 154 14.54 -10.54 3.29
N ASP A 155 15.61 -10.09 2.64
CA ASP A 155 16.82 -9.72 3.34
C ASP A 155 16.52 -8.49 4.20
N GLU A 156 16.94 -8.53 5.46
CA GLU A 156 16.96 -7.35 6.30
C GLU A 156 17.98 -6.39 5.71
N ILE A 157 17.51 -5.45 4.90
CA ILE A 157 18.34 -4.37 4.42
C ILE A 157 18.87 -3.69 5.68
N ALA A 158 20.21 -3.68 5.80
CA ALA A 158 20.93 -3.11 6.93
C ALA A 158 20.27 -1.78 7.33
N GLU A 159 19.99 -1.64 8.63
CA GLU A 159 19.23 -0.54 9.21
C GLU A 159 19.47 0.75 8.43
N PHE A 160 18.43 1.23 7.76
CA PHE A 160 18.39 2.60 7.30
C PHE A 160 18.39 3.44 8.57
N SER A 161 19.57 3.70 9.12
CA SER A 161 19.76 4.62 10.21
C SER A 161 19.33 5.96 9.64
N PRO A 162 18.17 6.53 10.05
CA PRO A 162 17.91 7.91 9.72
C PRO A 162 19.01 8.66 10.47
N SER A 163 20.04 9.08 9.73
CA SER A 163 21.16 9.78 10.32
C SER A 163 20.53 10.91 11.13
N LYS A 164 20.87 11.02 12.43
CA LYS A 164 20.38 12.06 13.35
C LYS A 164 20.94 13.45 12.97
N LYS A 165 21.01 13.75 11.69
CA LYS A 165 21.27 15.07 11.16
C LYS A 165 19.91 15.61 10.76
N VAL A 166 19.63 16.82 11.23
CA VAL A 166 18.52 17.65 10.78
C VAL A 166 18.71 17.88 9.28
N PHE A 167 18.25 16.94 8.46
CA PHE A 167 18.14 17.12 7.03
C PHE A 167 16.79 17.75 6.79
N LYS A 168 16.81 18.90 6.10
CA LYS A 168 15.61 19.49 5.53
C LYS A 168 15.05 18.46 4.54
N VAL A 169 13.84 17.96 4.80
CA VAL A 169 13.21 16.87 4.04
C VAL A 169 13.06 17.28 2.59
N ARG A 170 13.63 16.53 1.65
CA ARG A 170 13.53 16.83 0.22
C ARG A 170 12.31 16.15 -0.38
N ILE A 171 11.37 16.95 -0.86
CA ILE A 171 10.10 16.49 -1.43
C ILE A 171 10.08 16.81 -2.91
N LEU A 172 9.91 15.79 -3.75
CA LEU A 172 9.59 15.97 -5.17
C LEU A 172 8.06 15.94 -5.35
N ALA A 173 7.47 17.08 -5.65
CA ALA A 173 6.03 17.23 -5.87
C ALA A 173 5.70 17.25 -7.37
N ILE A 174 5.21 16.13 -7.89
CA ILE A 174 4.84 15.93 -9.29
C ILE A 174 3.36 16.23 -9.45
N PHE A 175 3.05 17.36 -10.07
CA PHE A 175 1.70 17.80 -10.38
C PHE A 175 1.38 17.41 -11.82
N GLY A 176 0.56 16.39 -11.99
CA GLY A 176 0.05 15.97 -13.30
C GLY A 176 -1.04 16.91 -13.83
N ASN A 177 -1.80 16.40 -14.78
CA ASN A 177 -2.83 17.20 -15.45
C ASN A 177 -3.89 17.70 -14.46
N ASN A 178 -4.11 19.02 -14.44
CA ASN A 178 -5.03 19.70 -13.52
C ASN A 178 -6.47 19.85 -14.05
N LYS A 179 -6.80 19.27 -15.22
CA LYS A 179 -8.14 19.38 -15.80
C LYS A 179 -9.20 18.76 -14.89
N GLY A 180 -9.91 19.62 -14.15
CA GLY A 180 -11.01 19.24 -13.28
C GLY A 180 -10.61 19.00 -11.82
N ILE A 181 -9.37 19.31 -11.42
CA ILE A 181 -8.88 19.25 -10.04
C ILE A 181 -8.14 20.57 -9.72
N ASP A 182 -8.43 21.17 -8.57
CA ASP A 182 -7.65 22.29 -8.05
C ASP A 182 -6.45 21.76 -7.25
N LEU A 183 -5.24 22.03 -7.73
CA LEU A 183 -3.97 21.62 -7.11
C LEU A 183 -3.33 22.74 -6.28
N GLU A 184 -3.94 23.94 -6.25
CA GLU A 184 -3.42 25.05 -5.45
C GLU A 184 -3.47 24.80 -3.93
N PRO A 185 -4.47 24.08 -3.37
CA PRO A 185 -4.43 23.67 -1.97
C PRO A 185 -3.21 22.81 -1.65
N ASP A 186 -2.92 21.81 -2.50
CA ASP A 186 -1.74 20.95 -2.36
C ASP A 186 -0.43 21.75 -2.46
N ARG A 187 -0.36 22.68 -3.42
CA ARG A 187 0.78 23.59 -3.58
C ARG A 187 1.04 24.39 -2.32
N LYS A 188 0.00 25.03 -1.77
CA LYS A 188 0.09 25.87 -0.57
C LYS A 188 0.51 25.07 0.64
N LEU A 189 -0.06 23.87 0.81
CA LEU A 189 0.31 22.97 1.89
C LEU A 189 1.79 22.61 1.84
N LEU A 190 2.27 22.16 0.67
CA LEU A 190 3.67 21.76 0.49
C LEU A 190 4.63 22.95 0.63
N SER A 191 4.26 24.12 0.10
CA SER A 191 5.07 25.34 0.20
C SER A 191 5.12 25.90 1.63
N GLY A 192 4.16 25.55 2.48
CA GLY A 192 4.09 25.96 3.88
C GLY A 192 4.94 25.13 4.84
N LEU A 193 5.60 24.08 4.36
CA LEU A 193 6.46 23.22 5.19
C LEU A 193 7.80 23.92 5.48
N SER A 194 8.00 24.35 6.74
CA SER A 194 9.21 25.03 7.18
C SER A 194 10.48 24.17 7.10
N ASP A 195 10.32 22.87 7.34
CA ASP A 195 11.43 21.91 7.45
C ASP A 195 11.58 21.02 6.21
N ALA A 196 11.05 21.45 5.06
CA ALA A 196 11.13 20.73 3.80
C ALA A 196 11.63 21.61 2.64
N GLU A 197 12.42 21.02 1.76
CA GLU A 197 12.76 21.55 0.44
C GLU A 197 11.83 20.88 -0.56
N VAL A 198 10.87 21.64 -1.09
CA VAL A 198 9.92 21.11 -2.07
C VAL A 198 10.28 21.56 -3.47
N VAL A 199 10.46 20.60 -4.38
CA VAL A 199 10.65 20.83 -5.81
C VAL A 199 9.36 20.44 -6.52
N PHE A 200 8.76 21.41 -7.22
CA PHE A 200 7.52 21.18 -7.96
C PHE A 200 7.82 20.89 -9.44
N LEU A 201 7.34 19.75 -9.93
CA LEU A 201 7.29 19.41 -11.35
C LEU A 201 5.84 19.50 -11.82
N VAL A 202 5.50 20.50 -12.65
CA VAL A 202 4.14 20.69 -13.16
C VAL A 202 4.04 20.19 -14.59
N GLU A 203 3.21 19.19 -14.80
CA GLU A 203 3.02 18.45 -16.05
C GLU A 203 4.37 18.09 -16.73
N PRO A 204 5.34 17.48 -16.00
CA PRO A 204 6.67 17.27 -16.53
C PRO A 204 6.66 16.32 -17.72
N GLN A 205 7.59 16.52 -18.65
CA GLN A 205 7.83 15.53 -19.69
C GLN A 205 8.45 14.26 -19.10
N ARG A 206 8.30 13.13 -19.80
CA ARG A 206 8.80 11.82 -19.33
C ARG A 206 10.31 11.84 -19.07
N SER A 207 11.10 12.51 -19.91
CA SER A 207 12.55 12.66 -19.73
C SER A 207 12.88 13.43 -18.47
N GLU A 208 12.29 14.61 -18.29
CA GLU A 208 12.45 15.45 -17.11
C GLU A 208 12.05 14.71 -15.83
N LEU A 209 10.90 14.03 -15.83
CA LEU A 209 10.47 13.22 -14.71
C LEU A 209 11.52 12.15 -14.33
N TYR A 210 12.09 11.45 -15.32
CA TYR A 210 13.15 10.48 -15.06
C TYR A 210 14.43 11.13 -14.54
N GLU A 211 14.85 12.25 -15.12
CA GLU A 211 16.02 12.98 -14.66
C GLU A 211 15.88 13.36 -13.19
N TYR A 212 14.75 13.95 -12.79
CA TYR A 212 14.53 14.30 -11.38
C TYR A 212 14.46 13.06 -10.49
N LEU A 213 13.72 12.01 -10.89
CA LEU A 213 13.59 10.79 -10.08
C LEU A 213 14.93 10.08 -9.85
N TRP A 214 15.82 10.05 -10.85
CA TRP A 214 17.11 9.34 -10.77
C TRP A 214 18.29 10.20 -10.31
N ALA A 215 18.28 11.51 -10.59
CA ALA A 215 19.37 12.41 -10.22
C ALA A 215 19.23 12.96 -8.80
N GLY A 216 18.01 13.01 -8.25
CA GLY A 216 17.76 13.54 -6.91
C GLY A 216 17.73 12.47 -5.82
N SER A 217 18.38 12.74 -4.69
CA SER A 217 18.09 12.05 -3.43
C SER A 217 16.83 12.66 -2.82
N TRP A 218 15.68 12.01 -3.01
CA TRP A 218 14.39 12.44 -2.48
C TRP A 218 14.00 11.63 -1.24
N ASP A 219 13.54 12.32 -0.21
CA ASP A 219 12.99 11.68 0.98
C ASP A 219 11.51 11.33 0.79
N ILE A 220 10.79 12.17 0.05
CA ILE A 220 9.36 11.99 -0.25
C ILE A 220 9.12 12.30 -1.73
N VAL A 221 8.37 11.44 -2.41
CA VAL A 221 7.81 11.73 -3.74
C VAL A 221 6.29 11.88 -3.59
N PHE A 222 5.79 13.07 -3.89
CA PHE A 222 4.38 13.41 -3.87
C PHE A 222 3.84 13.49 -5.30
N PHE A 223 2.67 12.90 -5.57
CA PHE A 223 2.01 13.01 -6.87
C PHE A 223 0.56 13.45 -6.72
N ALA A 224 0.15 14.48 -7.44
CA ALA A 224 -1.23 14.95 -7.51
C ALA A 224 -1.64 15.30 -8.95
N GLY A 225 -2.84 14.92 -9.37
CA GLY A 225 -3.35 15.19 -10.71
C GLY A 225 -3.71 13.92 -11.49
N HIS A 226 -4.22 14.10 -12.71
CA HIS A 226 -4.62 12.97 -13.55
C HIS A 226 -3.41 12.36 -14.26
N SER A 227 -3.31 11.03 -14.24
CA SER A 227 -2.37 10.32 -15.10
C SER A 227 -2.89 10.37 -16.54
N HIS A 228 -2.30 11.22 -17.38
CA HIS A 228 -2.58 11.22 -18.82
C HIS A 228 -1.77 10.09 -19.48
N ASN A 229 -2.35 9.42 -20.47
CA ASN A 229 -1.64 8.45 -21.28
C ASN A 229 -2.05 8.65 -22.73
N ASP A 230 -1.18 9.28 -23.52
CA ASP A 230 -1.36 9.33 -24.95
C ASP A 230 -0.85 8.00 -25.53
N TRP A 231 -1.78 7.10 -25.82
CA TRP A 231 -1.47 5.76 -26.32
C TRP A 231 -0.94 5.78 -27.76
N ALA A 232 -0.99 6.93 -28.45
CA ALA A 232 -0.46 7.10 -29.79
C ALA A 232 1.08 7.15 -29.87
N THR A 233 1.79 7.26 -28.74
CA THR A 233 3.26 7.35 -28.73
C THR A 233 3.89 6.40 -27.73
N ARG A 234 3.80 5.09 -27.96
CA ARG A 234 4.70 4.11 -27.33
C ARG A 234 5.28 3.15 -28.35
N ASN A 235 6.50 3.49 -28.81
CA ASN A 235 7.48 2.47 -29.14
C ASN A 235 7.75 1.66 -27.87
N ILE A 236 7.43 0.37 -27.98
CA ILE A 236 7.68 -0.68 -27.02
C ILE A 236 9.20 -0.85 -26.88
N VAL A 237 9.70 -0.88 -25.65
CA VAL A 237 10.83 -1.75 -25.32
C VAL A 237 10.46 -2.48 -24.03
N SER A 238 9.74 -3.58 -24.20
CA SER A 238 9.93 -4.76 -23.37
C SER A 238 11.08 -5.55 -23.99
N GLU A 239 12.31 -5.32 -23.54
CA GLU A 239 13.36 -6.32 -23.66
C GLU A 239 13.73 -6.76 -22.25
N SER A 240 13.16 -7.90 -21.87
CA SER A 240 13.75 -8.78 -20.88
C SER A 240 15.04 -9.34 -21.47
N ARG A 241 16.20 -8.94 -20.95
CA ARG A 241 17.41 -9.73 -21.03
C ARG A 241 17.86 -10.06 -19.62
N GLY A 242 17.78 -11.35 -19.31
CA GLY A 242 18.34 -11.90 -18.08
C GLY A 242 19.84 -11.63 -18.04
N CYS A 243 20.32 -11.15 -16.89
CA CYS A 243 21.72 -11.22 -16.56
C CYS A 243 22.03 -12.66 -16.14
N SER A 244 22.63 -13.41 -17.05
CA SER A 244 23.40 -14.59 -16.69
C SER A 244 24.71 -14.14 -16.05
N LEU A 245 25.01 -14.71 -14.88
CA LEU A 245 26.27 -14.63 -14.18
C LEU A 245 27.42 -15.15 -15.05
N ASN A 246 28.54 -14.43 -15.02
CA ASN A 246 29.91 -14.96 -14.94
C ASN A 246 30.75 -13.98 -14.13
#